data_AF-A0A6U0J9D4-F1
#
_entry.id   AF-A0A6U0J9D4-F1
#
_cell.length_a   1.000
_cell.length_b   1.000
_cell.length_c   1.000
_cell.angle_alpha   90.00
_cell.angle_beta   90.00
_cell.angle_gamma   90.00
#
_symmetry.space_group_name_H-M   'P 1'
#
loop_
_entity.id
_entity.type
_entity.pdbx_description
1 polymer ?
#
loop_
_entity_poly.entity_id
_entity_poly.type
_entity_poly.pdbx_seq_one_letter_code
_entity_poly.pdbx_strand_id
1 'polypeptide(L)'
;PALDLLQVYLADADRRRLRQLHVATSRPTDASFVVFDDAYRTSDLTLRLRHLSTAASLFADEGDQAAASAAASASKLLQLQKDLRSLSPATAPPLGASLADTLSSLFVAGFSDKATAVARDFGVGDRRLAWTALRAHVDARDTQGFTALASSLPRKPAIGFAPYARAAATLGLPNLTTSLASRVADPRRRFTLCLSLRSWQAAAQAAIDAKDVDAANELVAAVSRQDPGQADHVKGILAPLLLRK
;
A
#
# COMPACT_ATOMS: atom_id res chain seq x y z
N PRO A 1 -33.68 -26.39 -11.23
CA PRO A 1 -34.70 -25.61 -10.51
C PRO A 1 -34.97 -26.13 -9.09
N ALA A 2 -35.30 -27.42 -8.87
CA ALA A 2 -35.56 -27.95 -7.53
C ALA A 2 -34.29 -28.08 -6.67
N LEU A 3 -33.17 -28.50 -7.27
CA LEU A 3 -31.87 -28.59 -6.59
C LEU A 3 -31.37 -27.20 -6.16
N ASP A 4 -31.52 -26.19 -7.02
CA ASP A 4 -31.08 -24.82 -6.75
C ASP A 4 -31.86 -24.21 -5.57
N LEU A 5 -33.18 -24.45 -5.52
CA LEU A 5 -34.03 -24.04 -4.38
C LEU A 5 -33.65 -24.76 -3.08
N LEU A 6 -33.34 -26.07 -3.16
CA LEU A 6 -32.87 -26.83 -2.00
C LEU A 6 -31.52 -26.30 -1.49
N GLN A 7 -30.59 -25.95 -2.38
CA GLN A 7 -29.32 -25.34 -2.01
C GLN A 7 -29.51 -24.02 -1.26
N VAL A 8 -30.37 -23.13 -1.78
CA VAL A 8 -30.69 -21.85 -1.11
C VAL A 8 -31.31 -22.10 0.27
N TYR A 9 -32.28 -23.00 0.37
CA TYR A 9 -32.90 -23.34 1.65
C TYR A 9 -31.89 -23.89 2.67
N LEU A 10 -31.02 -24.83 2.26
CA LEU A 10 -30.02 -25.43 3.14
C LEU A 10 -28.91 -24.44 3.52
N ALA A 11 -28.60 -23.45 2.68
CA ALA A 11 -27.61 -22.41 3.00
C ALA A 11 -27.99 -21.57 4.22
N ASP A 12 -29.29 -21.38 4.43
CA ASP A 12 -29.84 -20.66 5.58
C ASP A 12 -30.18 -21.60 6.75
N ALA A 13 -30.73 -22.79 6.47
CA ALA A 13 -31.26 -23.68 7.51
C ALA A 13 -30.26 -24.71 8.05
N ASP A 14 -29.49 -25.38 7.19
CA ASP A 14 -28.61 -26.48 7.59
C ASP A 14 -27.41 -26.64 6.65
N ARG A 15 -26.32 -25.98 7.03
CA ARG A 15 -25.07 -25.96 6.27
C ARG A 15 -24.33 -27.29 6.26
N ARG A 16 -24.55 -28.14 7.28
CA ARG A 16 -23.99 -29.50 7.28
C ARG A 16 -24.63 -30.33 6.18
N ARG A 17 -25.95 -30.23 6.02
CA ARG A 17 -26.68 -30.86 4.91
C ARG A 17 -26.33 -30.24 3.56
N LEU A 18 -26.13 -28.92 3.48
CA LEU A 18 -25.66 -28.27 2.25
C LEU A 18 -24.33 -28.90 1.79
N ARG A 19 -23.38 -29.09 2.71
CA ARG A 19 -22.10 -29.73 2.39
C ARG A 19 -22.27 -31.17 1.91
N GLN A 20 -23.11 -31.96 2.59
CA GLN A 20 -23.41 -33.33 2.18
C GLN A 20 -24.04 -33.38 0.78
N LEU A 21 -24.91 -32.43 0.46
CA LEU A 21 -25.52 -32.28 -0.85
C LEU A 21 -24.46 -32.02 -1.93
N HIS A 22 -23.54 -31.07 -1.70
CA HIS A 22 -22.45 -30.78 -2.64
C HIS A 22 -21.57 -32.01 -2.92
N VAL A 23 -21.18 -32.75 -1.88
CA VAL A 23 -20.44 -34.01 -2.03
C VAL A 23 -21.25 -35.05 -2.81
N ALA A 24 -22.53 -35.24 -2.49
CA ALA A 24 -23.40 -36.21 -3.17
C ALA A 24 -23.65 -35.86 -4.65
N THR A 25 -23.55 -34.58 -5.02
CA THR A 25 -23.70 -34.09 -6.40
C THR A 25 -22.38 -33.97 -7.17
N SER A 26 -21.29 -34.58 -6.67
CA SER A 26 -19.96 -34.54 -7.27
C SER A 26 -19.37 -33.13 -7.40
N ARG A 27 -19.66 -32.23 -6.43
CA ARG A 27 -19.10 -30.88 -6.32
C ARG A 27 -18.36 -30.71 -5.00
N PRO A 28 -17.26 -31.43 -4.77
CA PRO A 28 -16.54 -31.38 -3.49
C PRO A 28 -15.99 -29.97 -3.21
N THR A 29 -15.54 -29.24 -4.24
CA THR A 29 -15.06 -27.85 -4.11
C THR A 29 -16.10 -26.90 -3.55
N ASP A 30 -17.37 -27.03 -3.94
CA ASP A 30 -18.45 -26.23 -3.35
C ASP A 30 -18.64 -26.57 -1.85
N ALA A 31 -18.49 -27.84 -1.47
CA ALA A 31 -18.50 -28.26 -0.07
C ALA A 31 -17.32 -27.66 0.73
N SER A 32 -16.14 -27.51 0.12
CA SER A 32 -14.99 -26.83 0.73
C SER A 32 -15.24 -25.34 0.92
N PHE A 33 -15.89 -24.67 -0.04
CA PHE A 33 -16.31 -23.28 0.11
C PHE A 33 -17.33 -23.07 1.24
N VAL A 34 -18.23 -24.04 1.49
CA VAL A 34 -19.16 -23.98 2.64
C VAL A 34 -18.38 -23.91 3.97
N VAL A 35 -17.33 -24.72 4.12
CA VAL A 35 -16.47 -24.73 5.32
C VAL A 35 -15.66 -23.43 5.43
N PHE A 36 -15.19 -22.89 4.31
CA PHE A 36 -14.52 -21.60 4.29
C PHE A 36 -15.45 -20.46 4.73
N ASP A 37 -16.69 -20.43 4.23
CA ASP A 37 -17.69 -19.42 4.61
C ASP A 37 -18.14 -19.56 6.08
N ASP A 38 -18.23 -20.78 6.61
CA ASP A 38 -18.48 -21.04 8.04
C ASP A 38 -17.45 -20.35 8.95
N ALA A 39 -16.20 -20.24 8.49
CA ALA A 39 -15.15 -19.55 9.22
C ALA A 39 -15.50 -18.07 9.47
N TYR A 40 -16.12 -17.39 8.50
CA TYR A 40 -16.47 -15.97 8.61
C TYR A 40 -17.81 -15.72 9.30
N ARG A 41 -18.65 -16.74 9.42
CA ARG A 41 -19.92 -16.69 10.17
C ARG A 41 -19.73 -16.92 11.67
N THR A 42 -18.61 -17.52 12.07
CA THR A 42 -18.33 -17.82 13.48
C THR A 42 -17.66 -16.65 14.19
N SER A 43 -18.15 -16.29 15.38
CA SER A 43 -17.57 -15.25 16.23
C SER A 43 -16.39 -15.76 17.08
N ASP A 44 -16.30 -17.06 17.33
CA ASP A 44 -15.18 -17.69 18.03
C ASP A 44 -13.95 -17.79 17.11
N LEU A 45 -12.91 -17.06 17.49
CA LEU A 45 -11.65 -16.99 16.76
C LEU A 45 -10.95 -18.35 16.62
N THR A 46 -11.04 -19.21 17.64
CA THR A 46 -10.42 -20.54 17.63
C THR A 46 -11.14 -21.46 16.66
N LEU A 47 -12.47 -21.41 16.63
CA LEU A 47 -13.27 -22.14 15.66
C LEU A 47 -13.03 -21.62 14.24
N ARG A 48 -12.94 -20.30 14.06
CA ARG A 48 -12.62 -19.68 12.76
C ARG A 48 -11.28 -20.16 12.21
N LEU A 49 -10.22 -20.19 13.03
CA LEU A 49 -8.92 -20.72 12.63
C LEU A 49 -8.99 -22.20 12.22
N ARG A 50 -9.72 -23.02 12.99
CA ARG A 50 -9.95 -24.43 12.66
C ARG A 50 -10.69 -24.59 11.33
N HIS A 51 -11.73 -23.81 11.07
CA HIS A 51 -12.47 -23.83 9.81
C HIS A 51 -11.58 -23.45 8.62
N LEU A 52 -10.76 -22.40 8.74
CA LEU A 52 -9.82 -22.02 7.69
C LEU A 52 -8.76 -23.10 7.42
N SER A 53 -8.24 -23.75 8.46
CA SER A 53 -7.28 -24.84 8.28
C SER A 53 -7.92 -26.08 7.65
N THR A 54 -9.17 -26.40 8.00
CA THR A 54 -9.90 -27.52 7.36
C THR A 54 -10.26 -27.20 5.92
N ALA A 55 -10.69 -25.97 5.62
CA ALA A 55 -10.95 -25.56 4.25
C ALA A 55 -9.68 -25.67 3.38
N ALA A 56 -8.52 -25.24 3.92
CA ALA A 56 -7.24 -25.36 3.21
C ALA A 56 -6.87 -26.81 2.87
N SER A 57 -7.07 -27.76 3.80
CA SER A 57 -6.80 -29.18 3.54
C SER A 57 -7.78 -29.75 2.50
N LEU A 58 -9.07 -29.43 2.60
CA LEU A 58 -10.07 -29.93 1.65
C LEU A 58 -9.82 -29.43 0.23
N PHE A 59 -9.50 -28.15 0.05
CA PHE A 59 -9.11 -27.62 -1.26
C PHE A 59 -7.86 -28.29 -1.82
N ALA A 60 -6.88 -28.61 -0.97
CA ALA A 60 -5.68 -29.31 -1.38
C ALA A 60 -5.97 -30.75 -1.83
N ASP A 61 -6.83 -31.47 -1.09
CA ASP A 61 -7.27 -32.84 -1.42
C ASP A 61 -8.05 -32.88 -2.74
N GLU A 62 -8.78 -31.80 -3.05
CA GLU A 62 -9.54 -31.63 -4.30
C GLU A 62 -8.67 -31.16 -5.48
N GLY A 63 -7.41 -30.80 -5.24
CA GLY A 63 -6.48 -30.31 -6.25
C GLY A 63 -6.54 -28.80 -6.54
N ASP A 64 -7.37 -28.02 -5.83
CA ASP A 64 -7.42 -26.57 -5.95
C ASP A 64 -6.33 -25.91 -5.08
N GLN A 65 -5.11 -25.91 -5.60
CA GLN A 65 -3.94 -25.33 -4.92
C GLN A 65 -4.07 -23.82 -4.67
N ALA A 66 -4.81 -23.10 -5.52
CA ALA A 66 -5.00 -21.67 -5.36
C ALA A 66 -5.90 -21.37 -4.16
N ALA A 67 -7.04 -22.05 -4.05
CA ALA A 67 -7.95 -21.94 -2.91
C ALA A 67 -7.31 -22.45 -1.62
N ALA A 68 -6.57 -23.56 -1.69
CA ALA A 68 -5.84 -24.11 -0.54
C ALA A 68 -4.81 -23.10 0.02
N SER A 69 -4.00 -22.51 -0.87
CA SER A 69 -3.00 -21.49 -0.49
C SER A 69 -3.65 -20.22 0.07
N ALA A 70 -4.76 -19.77 -0.52
CA ALA A 70 -5.51 -18.62 -0.02
C ALA A 70 -6.08 -18.87 1.39
N ALA A 71 -6.71 -20.03 1.62
CA ALA A 71 -7.26 -20.40 2.93
C ALA A 71 -6.16 -20.58 4.00
N ALA A 72 -5.04 -21.20 3.63
CA ALA A 72 -3.87 -21.33 4.51
C ALA A 72 -3.29 -19.96 4.88
N SER A 73 -3.16 -19.07 3.89
CA SER A 73 -2.69 -17.69 4.11
C SER A 73 -3.63 -16.88 4.99
N ALA A 74 -4.95 -17.04 4.82
CA ALA A 74 -5.95 -16.41 5.68
C ALA A 74 -5.84 -16.89 7.13
N SER A 75 -5.66 -18.20 7.34
CA SER A 75 -5.45 -18.78 8.68
C SER A 75 -4.17 -18.25 9.32
N LYS A 76 -3.05 -18.26 8.57
CA LYS A 76 -1.75 -17.72 9.02
C LYS A 76 -1.85 -16.24 9.41
N LEU A 77 -2.52 -15.42 8.60
CA LEU A 77 -2.69 -13.99 8.87
C LEU A 77 -3.53 -13.76 10.14
N LEU A 78 -4.62 -14.51 10.30
CA LEU A 78 -5.49 -14.38 11.46
C LEU A 78 -4.78 -14.79 12.76
N GLN A 79 -3.96 -15.84 12.69
CA GLN A 79 -3.11 -16.25 13.81
C GLN A 79 -2.09 -15.15 14.17
N LEU A 80 -1.42 -14.58 13.17
CA LEU A 80 -0.50 -13.47 13.36
C LEU A 80 -1.18 -12.25 14.01
N GLN A 81 -2.37 -11.88 13.55
CA GLN A 81 -3.13 -10.75 14.12
C GLN A 81 -3.53 -11.02 15.58
N LYS A 82 -3.89 -12.27 15.91
CA LYS A 82 -4.16 -12.70 17.29
C LYS A 82 -2.93 -12.52 18.18
N ASP A 83 -1.76 -12.94 17.69
CA ASP A 83 -0.50 -12.86 18.44
C ASP A 83 -0.01 -11.40 18.58
N LEU A 84 -0.19 -10.56 17.56
CA LEU A 84 0.08 -9.13 17.68
C LEU A 84 -0.82 -8.46 18.73
N ARG A 85 -2.09 -8.86 18.78
CA ARG A 85 -3.06 -8.30 19.72
C ARG A 85 -2.81 -8.70 21.17
N SER A 86 -2.31 -9.92 21.41
CA SER A 86 -1.92 -10.33 22.77
C SER A 86 -0.70 -9.56 23.28
N LEU A 87 0.23 -9.19 22.38
CA LEU A 87 1.42 -8.42 22.72
C LEU A 87 1.16 -6.92 22.86
N SER A 88 0.27 -6.35 22.04
CA SER A 88 0.05 -4.90 21.98
C SER A 88 -1.38 -4.56 21.59
N PRO A 89 -2.36 -4.65 22.51
CA PRO A 89 -3.78 -4.54 22.19
C PRO A 89 -4.16 -3.15 21.65
N ALA A 90 -3.49 -2.09 22.08
CA ALA A 90 -3.79 -0.71 21.68
C ALA A 90 -3.34 -0.37 20.24
N THR A 91 -2.29 -1.03 19.75
CA THR A 91 -1.69 -0.75 18.43
C THR A 91 -1.84 -1.91 17.45
N ALA A 92 -2.44 -3.02 17.89
CA ALA A 92 -2.65 -4.17 17.03
C ALA A 92 -3.75 -3.91 15.98
N PRO A 93 -3.59 -4.45 14.76
CA PRO A 93 -4.60 -4.34 13.72
C PRO A 93 -5.93 -5.01 14.13
N PRO A 94 -7.04 -4.64 13.47
CA PRO A 94 -8.30 -5.34 13.63
C PRO A 94 -8.15 -6.82 13.25
N LEU A 95 -8.79 -7.72 14.01
CA LEU A 95 -8.84 -9.14 13.65
C LEU A 95 -9.65 -9.30 12.36
N GLY A 96 -9.12 -10.09 11.43
CA GLY A 96 -9.73 -10.30 10.11
C GLY A 96 -9.47 -9.17 9.11
N ALA A 97 -8.64 -8.18 9.46
CA ALA A 97 -8.19 -7.16 8.52
C ALA A 97 -7.42 -7.79 7.35
N SER A 98 -7.40 -7.11 6.20
CA SER A 98 -6.59 -7.57 5.08
C SER A 98 -5.09 -7.50 5.43
N LEU A 99 -4.26 -8.22 4.67
CA LEU A 99 -2.80 -8.13 4.83
C LEU A 99 -2.31 -6.68 4.64
N ALA A 100 -2.90 -5.94 3.69
CA ALA A 100 -2.55 -4.55 3.45
C ALA A 100 -2.88 -3.67 4.66
N ASP A 101 -4.08 -3.81 5.23
CA ASP A 101 -4.49 -3.02 6.41
C ASP A 101 -3.68 -3.40 7.66
N THR A 102 -3.32 -4.67 7.78
CA THR A 102 -2.43 -5.19 8.83
C THR A 102 -1.06 -4.52 8.74
N LEU A 103 -0.47 -4.48 7.55
CA LEU A 103 0.82 -3.82 7.29
C LEU A 103 0.74 -2.32 7.52
N SER A 104 -0.32 -1.66 7.04
CA SER A 104 -0.55 -0.22 7.28
C SER A 104 -0.60 0.11 8.77
N SER A 105 -1.32 -0.70 9.55
CA SER A 105 -1.42 -0.54 11.00
C SER A 105 -0.05 -0.68 11.68
N LEU A 106 0.76 -1.67 11.24
CA LEU A 106 2.11 -1.86 11.77
C LEU A 106 3.06 -0.69 11.43
N PHE A 107 2.98 -0.12 10.23
CA PHE A 107 3.77 1.06 9.86
C PHE A 107 3.42 2.28 10.70
N VAL A 108 2.13 2.57 10.86
CA VAL A 108 1.66 3.71 11.68
C VAL A 108 1.98 3.51 13.16
N ALA A 109 1.98 2.26 13.65
CA ALA A 109 2.40 1.93 15.00
C ALA A 109 3.93 1.97 15.22
N GLY A 110 4.72 2.27 14.19
CA GLY A 110 6.19 2.34 14.28
C GLY A 110 6.90 0.99 14.24
N PHE A 111 6.20 -0.11 13.95
CA PHE A 111 6.77 -1.46 13.85
C PHE A 111 7.23 -1.80 12.43
N SER A 112 8.01 -0.92 11.80
CA SER A 112 8.43 -1.05 10.39
C SER A 112 9.17 -2.36 10.10
N ASP A 113 10.09 -2.78 10.97
CA ASP A 113 10.85 -4.03 10.79
C ASP A 113 9.96 -5.27 10.86
N LYS A 114 8.95 -5.25 11.74
CA LYS A 114 7.95 -6.32 11.78
C LYS A 114 7.10 -6.30 10.53
N ALA A 115 6.66 -5.13 10.07
CA ALA A 115 5.89 -5.01 8.84
C ALA A 115 6.65 -5.55 7.63
N THR A 116 7.95 -5.27 7.50
CA THR A 116 8.77 -5.82 6.40
C THR A 116 8.96 -7.33 6.50
N ALA A 117 9.16 -7.88 7.71
CA ALA A 117 9.23 -9.32 7.94
C ALA A 117 7.91 -10.03 7.56
N VAL A 118 6.77 -9.49 8.00
CA VAL A 118 5.44 -10.01 7.64
C VAL A 118 5.22 -9.93 6.14
N ALA A 119 5.55 -8.80 5.51
CA ALA A 119 5.43 -8.65 4.07
C ALA A 119 6.22 -9.73 3.31
N ARG A 120 7.46 -10.01 3.72
CA ARG A 120 8.29 -11.08 3.15
C ARG A 120 7.67 -12.46 3.34
N ASP A 121 7.15 -12.75 4.54
CA ASP A 121 6.55 -14.04 4.88
C ASP A 121 5.25 -14.35 4.11
N PHE A 122 4.62 -13.32 3.53
CA PHE A 122 3.45 -13.43 2.66
C PHE A 122 3.79 -13.17 1.18
N GLY A 123 5.07 -13.05 0.82
CA GLY A 123 5.51 -12.85 -0.57
C GLY A 123 5.09 -11.50 -1.16
N VAL A 124 4.91 -10.48 -0.33
CA VAL A 124 4.57 -9.12 -0.80
C VAL A 124 5.81 -8.49 -1.43
N GLY A 125 5.74 -8.22 -2.74
CA GLY A 125 6.85 -7.57 -3.44
C GLY A 125 7.12 -6.13 -2.97
N ASP A 126 8.40 -5.71 -3.03
CA ASP A 126 8.89 -4.42 -2.52
C ASP A 126 8.10 -3.20 -3.01
N ARG A 127 7.70 -3.22 -4.29
CA ARG A 127 6.89 -2.13 -4.86
C ARG A 127 5.55 -1.99 -4.15
N ARG A 128 4.89 -3.10 -3.85
CA ARG A 128 3.59 -3.10 -3.15
C ARG A 128 3.78 -2.64 -1.71
N LEU A 129 4.79 -3.17 -1.03
CA LEU A 129 5.12 -2.79 0.34
C LEU A 129 5.41 -1.28 0.46
N ALA A 130 6.20 -0.72 -0.46
CA ALA A 130 6.50 0.71 -0.50
C ALA A 130 5.25 1.58 -0.68
N TRP A 131 4.31 1.17 -1.56
CA TRP A 131 3.03 1.87 -1.71
C TRP A 131 2.16 1.77 -0.46
N THR A 132 2.12 0.60 0.19
CA THR A 132 1.37 0.40 1.43
C THR A 132 1.92 1.31 2.54
N ALA A 133 3.23 1.31 2.76
CA ALA A 133 3.87 2.16 3.77
C ALA A 133 3.64 3.66 3.49
N LEU A 134 3.80 4.08 2.24
CA LEU A 134 3.54 5.46 1.82
C LEU A 134 2.11 5.90 2.13
N ARG A 135 1.12 5.11 1.70
CA ARG A 135 -0.29 5.41 1.93
C ARG A 135 -0.65 5.39 3.40
N ALA A 136 -0.13 4.42 4.15
CA ALA A 136 -0.37 4.30 5.58
C ALA A 136 -0.04 5.60 6.34
N HIS A 137 1.14 6.19 6.13
CA HIS A 137 1.49 7.44 6.81
C HIS A 137 0.72 8.66 6.26
N VAL A 138 0.41 8.69 4.96
CA VAL A 138 -0.37 9.79 4.36
C VAL A 138 -1.80 9.80 4.90
N ASP A 139 -2.46 8.64 4.92
CA ASP A 139 -3.84 8.48 5.35
C ASP A 139 -3.97 8.74 6.87
N ALA A 140 -2.98 8.29 7.65
CA ALA A 140 -2.90 8.57 9.09
C ALA A 140 -2.45 10.00 9.42
N ARG A 141 -2.05 10.80 8.41
CA ARG A 141 -1.42 12.13 8.59
C ARG A 141 -0.22 12.11 9.55
N ASP A 142 0.47 10.98 9.61
CA ASP A 142 1.61 10.77 10.49
C ASP A 142 2.87 11.38 9.87
N THR A 143 3.09 12.66 10.19
CA THR A 143 4.26 13.40 9.70
C THR A 143 5.56 12.83 10.27
N GLN A 144 5.57 12.36 11.52
CA GLN A 144 6.79 11.89 12.18
C GLN A 144 7.24 10.54 11.60
N GLY A 145 6.35 9.55 11.52
CA GLY A 145 6.66 8.27 10.90
C GLY A 145 7.00 8.43 9.41
N PHE A 146 6.33 9.33 8.70
CA PHE A 146 6.72 9.65 7.32
C PHE A 146 8.15 10.21 7.22
N THR A 147 8.56 11.10 8.13
CA THR A 147 9.94 11.63 8.14
C THR A 147 10.97 10.53 8.40
N ALA A 148 10.68 9.61 9.33
CA ALA A 148 11.53 8.46 9.62
C ALA A 148 11.62 7.53 8.40
N LEU A 149 10.50 7.23 7.75
CA LEU A 149 10.45 6.45 6.51
C LEU A 149 11.29 7.10 5.41
N ALA A 150 11.15 8.42 5.21
CA ALA A 150 11.90 9.15 4.20
C ALA A 150 13.42 9.09 4.43
N SER A 151 13.84 9.05 5.70
CA SER A 151 15.25 8.93 6.09
C SER A 151 15.83 7.54 5.83
N SER A 152 15.02 6.49 5.97
CA SER A 152 15.42 5.10 5.75
C SER A 152 15.27 4.63 4.29
N LEU A 153 14.88 5.51 3.36
CA LEU A 153 14.73 5.15 1.95
C LEU A 153 16.07 4.73 1.34
N PRO A 154 16.11 3.63 0.58
CA PRO A 154 17.31 3.24 -0.14
C PRO A 154 17.62 4.25 -1.26
N ARG A 155 18.85 4.24 -1.77
CA ARG A 155 19.28 5.14 -2.87
C ARG A 155 18.40 5.03 -4.12
N LYS A 156 17.83 3.85 -4.37
CA LYS A 156 16.89 3.59 -5.47
C LYS A 156 15.63 2.93 -4.89
N PRO A 157 14.64 3.70 -4.45
CA PRO A 157 13.40 3.13 -3.90
C PRO A 157 12.57 2.48 -5.00
N ALA A 158 11.86 1.39 -4.66
CA ALA A 158 11.11 0.55 -5.61
C ALA A 158 10.01 1.31 -6.41
N ILE A 159 9.51 2.42 -5.86
CA ILE A 159 8.51 3.31 -6.47
C ILE A 159 9.10 4.65 -6.95
N GLY A 160 10.41 4.85 -6.83
CA GLY A 160 11.07 6.13 -7.10
C GLY A 160 10.83 7.20 -6.01
N PHE A 161 11.53 8.34 -6.10
CA PHE A 161 11.40 9.43 -5.13
C PHE A 161 10.16 10.33 -5.36
N ALA A 162 9.65 10.38 -6.59
CA ALA A 162 8.56 11.28 -6.95
C ALA A 162 7.26 11.05 -6.14
N PRO A 163 6.80 9.81 -5.87
CA PRO A 163 5.64 9.58 -5.01
C PRO A 163 5.85 10.09 -3.58
N TYR A 164 7.05 9.91 -3.01
CA TYR A 164 7.37 10.39 -1.67
C TYR A 164 7.41 11.92 -1.61
N ALA A 165 7.95 12.59 -2.63
CA ALA A 165 7.93 14.05 -2.67
C ALA A 165 6.49 14.61 -2.72
N ARG A 166 5.60 14.00 -3.50
CA ARG A 166 4.18 14.38 -3.53
C ARG A 166 3.49 14.15 -2.19
N ALA A 167 3.75 13.02 -1.55
CA ALA A 167 3.23 12.72 -0.22
C ALA A 167 3.75 13.68 0.85
N ALA A 168 5.03 14.06 0.79
CA ALA A 168 5.60 15.06 1.68
C ALA A 168 4.90 16.42 1.53
N ALA A 169 4.55 16.80 0.30
CA ALA A 169 3.84 18.03 0.03
C ALA A 169 2.39 17.99 0.55
N THR A 170 1.68 16.87 0.37
CA THR A 170 0.32 16.72 0.92
C THR A 170 0.29 16.73 2.44
N LEU A 171 1.37 16.27 3.09
CA LEU A 171 1.58 16.32 4.53
C LEU A 171 2.09 17.68 5.05
N GLY A 172 2.34 18.66 4.17
CA GLY A 172 2.79 19.99 4.58
C GLY A 172 4.25 20.02 5.05
N LEU A 173 5.12 19.16 4.50
CA LEU A 173 6.54 19.07 4.86
C LEU A 173 7.42 19.67 3.74
N PRO A 174 7.56 20.99 3.64
CA PRO A 174 8.20 21.65 2.49
C PRO A 174 9.69 21.31 2.34
N ASN A 175 10.42 21.20 3.46
CA ASN A 175 11.85 20.88 3.44
C ASN A 175 12.10 19.47 2.90
N LEU A 176 11.31 18.50 3.35
CA LEU A 176 11.38 17.12 2.86
C LEU A 176 10.90 17.00 1.42
N THR A 177 9.86 17.74 1.06
CA THR A 177 9.36 17.81 -0.33
C THR A 177 10.47 18.20 -1.29
N THR A 178 11.17 19.30 -1.00
CA THR A 178 12.27 19.79 -1.84
C THR A 178 13.46 18.81 -1.84
N SER A 179 13.80 18.24 -0.69
CA SER A 179 14.89 17.24 -0.57
C SER A 179 14.62 15.95 -1.35
N LEU A 180 13.38 15.47 -1.35
CA LEU A 180 13.00 14.25 -2.08
C LEU A 180 12.86 14.52 -3.57
N ALA A 181 12.32 15.68 -3.96
CA ALA A 181 12.20 16.07 -5.35
C ALA A 181 13.57 16.21 -6.02
N SER A 182 14.57 16.77 -5.34
CA SER A 182 15.93 16.92 -5.90
C SER A 182 16.65 15.59 -6.16
N ARG A 183 16.24 14.51 -5.48
CA ARG A 183 16.81 13.15 -5.65
C ARG A 183 16.25 12.38 -6.85
N VAL A 184 15.31 12.96 -7.61
CA VAL A 184 14.81 12.35 -8.84
C VAL A 184 15.89 12.42 -9.92
N ALA A 185 16.34 11.25 -10.39
CA ALA A 185 17.46 11.13 -11.31
C ALA A 185 17.23 11.82 -12.67
N ASP A 186 16.03 11.70 -13.24
CA ASP A 186 15.70 12.27 -14.55
C ASP A 186 15.50 13.79 -14.45
N PRO A 187 16.36 14.65 -15.04
CA PRO A 187 16.28 16.10 -14.87
C PRO A 187 14.96 16.70 -15.36
N ARG A 188 14.43 16.21 -16.49
CA ARG A 188 13.13 16.64 -17.03
C ARG A 188 11.98 16.30 -16.10
N ARG A 189 11.93 15.07 -15.57
CA ARG A 189 10.88 14.66 -14.63
C ARG A 189 10.99 15.39 -13.31
N ARG A 190 12.22 15.65 -12.84
CA ARG A 190 12.50 16.47 -11.66
C ARG A 190 11.96 17.89 -11.84
N PHE A 191 12.20 18.52 -12.99
CA PHE A 191 11.65 19.83 -13.33
C PHE A 191 10.12 19.83 -13.26
N THR A 192 9.44 18.92 -13.98
CA THR A 192 7.97 18.83 -13.97
C THR A 192 7.41 18.59 -12.57
N LEU A 193 8.08 17.75 -11.77
CA LEU A 193 7.71 17.49 -10.39
C LEU A 193 7.85 18.75 -9.53
N CYS A 194 9.01 19.40 -9.52
CA CYS A 194 9.25 20.62 -8.73
C CYS A 194 8.28 21.74 -9.12
N LEU A 195 7.97 21.89 -10.40
CA LEU A 195 6.96 22.84 -10.89
C LEU A 195 5.57 22.52 -10.34
N SER A 196 5.14 21.24 -10.38
CA SER A 196 3.86 20.82 -9.80
C SER A 196 3.77 21.01 -8.28
N LEU A 197 4.91 20.94 -7.59
CA LEU A 197 5.04 21.13 -6.15
C LEU A 197 5.28 22.59 -5.74
N ARG A 198 5.32 23.52 -6.71
CA ARG A 198 5.64 24.95 -6.53
C ARG A 198 6.98 25.18 -5.80
N SER A 199 7.94 24.27 -5.98
CA SER A 199 9.30 24.41 -5.46
C SER A 199 10.15 25.13 -6.51
N TRP A 200 9.99 26.45 -6.60
CA TRP A 200 10.51 27.28 -7.69
C TRP A 200 12.04 27.25 -7.79
N GLN A 201 12.75 27.34 -6.67
CA GLN A 201 14.22 27.29 -6.63
C GLN A 201 14.76 25.94 -7.11
N ALA A 202 14.16 24.84 -6.65
CA ALA A 202 14.58 23.49 -7.04
C ALA A 202 14.24 23.21 -8.52
N ALA A 203 13.13 23.76 -9.02
CA ALA A 203 12.78 23.68 -10.43
C ALA A 203 13.77 24.47 -11.31
N ALA A 204 14.21 25.66 -10.87
CA ALA A 204 15.24 26.43 -11.56
C ALA A 204 16.57 25.65 -11.66
N GLN A 205 17.01 25.05 -10.56
CA GLN A 205 18.20 24.17 -10.55
C GLN A 205 18.04 22.97 -11.49
N ALA A 206 16.86 22.35 -11.51
CA ALA A 206 16.59 21.23 -12.40
C ALA A 206 16.62 21.62 -13.89
N ALA A 207 16.13 22.81 -14.24
CA ALA A 207 16.24 23.36 -15.60
C ALA A 207 17.70 23.62 -15.97
N ILE A 208 18.52 24.06 -15.00
CA ILE A 208 19.95 24.27 -15.21
C ILE A 208 20.69 22.97 -15.50
N ASP A 209 20.45 21.95 -14.68
CA ASP A 209 21.08 20.65 -14.87
C ASP A 209 20.64 20.00 -16.19
N ALA A 210 19.40 20.25 -16.64
CA ALA A 210 18.87 19.80 -17.91
C ALA A 210 19.40 20.59 -19.13
N LYS A 211 20.00 21.77 -18.91
CA LYS A 211 20.37 22.76 -19.95
C LYS A 211 19.21 23.11 -20.87
N ASP A 212 18.01 23.15 -20.33
CA ASP A 212 16.77 23.33 -21.08
C ASP A 212 16.27 24.78 -20.96
N VAL A 213 16.48 25.56 -22.02
CA VAL A 213 16.14 26.98 -22.07
C VAL A 213 14.62 27.18 -22.14
N ASP A 214 13.89 26.26 -22.78
CA ASP A 214 12.44 26.32 -22.89
C ASP A 214 11.79 26.09 -21.52
N ALA A 215 12.26 25.09 -20.77
CA ALA A 215 11.84 24.84 -19.40
C ALA A 215 12.14 26.04 -18.47
N ALA A 216 13.29 26.71 -18.65
CA ALA A 216 13.62 27.91 -17.89
C ALA A 216 12.65 29.08 -18.19
N ASN A 217 12.29 29.27 -19.46
CA ASN A 217 11.30 30.28 -19.86
C ASN A 217 9.90 29.96 -19.32
N GLU A 218 9.49 28.70 -19.38
CA GLU A 218 8.22 28.23 -18.81
C GLU A 218 8.16 28.48 -17.30
N LEU A 219 9.25 28.19 -16.59
CA LEU A 219 9.35 28.44 -15.15
C LEU A 219 9.15 29.92 -14.82
N VAL A 220 9.84 30.82 -15.53
CA VAL A 220 9.72 32.27 -15.30
C VAL A 220 8.29 32.73 -15.53
N ALA A 221 7.63 32.22 -16.59
CA ALA A 221 6.23 32.53 -16.86
C ALA A 221 5.29 31.99 -15.77
N ALA A 222 5.52 30.77 -15.29
CA ALA A 222 4.73 30.15 -14.23
C ALA A 222 4.85 30.90 -12.89
N VAL A 223 6.09 31.22 -12.47
CA VAL A 223 6.38 31.96 -11.24
C VAL A 223 5.77 33.36 -11.31
N SER A 224 5.91 34.06 -12.43
CA SER A 224 5.36 35.42 -12.57
C SER A 224 3.83 35.47 -12.45
N ARG A 225 3.12 34.38 -12.79
CA ARG A 225 1.66 34.28 -12.65
C ARG A 225 1.21 33.88 -11.25
N GLN A 226 1.97 33.00 -10.59
CA GLN A 226 1.54 32.39 -9.33
C GLN A 226 2.13 33.09 -8.10
N ASP A 227 3.42 33.44 -8.14
CA ASP A 227 4.17 34.01 -7.01
C ASP A 227 5.14 35.10 -7.52
N PRO A 228 4.64 36.32 -7.83
CA PRO A 228 5.45 37.39 -8.42
C PRO A 228 6.64 37.80 -7.54
N GLY A 229 6.51 37.68 -6.21
CA GLY A 229 7.59 38.00 -5.26
C GLY A 229 8.83 37.10 -5.37
N GLN A 230 8.71 35.89 -5.93
CA GLN A 230 9.87 35.00 -6.15
C GLN A 230 10.44 35.09 -7.57
N ALA A 231 9.77 35.80 -8.49
CA ALA A 231 10.14 35.82 -9.90
C ALA A 231 11.56 36.36 -10.13
N ASP A 232 11.95 37.44 -9.46
CA ASP A 232 13.26 38.06 -9.65
C ASP A 232 14.38 37.18 -9.10
N HIS A 233 14.15 36.53 -7.96
CA HIS A 233 15.09 35.58 -7.38
C HIS A 233 15.30 34.36 -8.30
N VAL A 234 14.22 33.81 -8.84
CA VAL A 234 14.27 32.68 -9.79
C VAL A 234 14.97 33.06 -11.10
N LYS A 235 14.70 34.25 -11.64
CA LYS A 235 15.42 34.78 -12.81
C LYS A 235 16.91 34.92 -12.53
N GLY A 236 17.29 35.37 -11.34
CA GLY A 236 18.68 35.45 -10.91
C GLY A 236 19.38 34.08 -10.93
N ILE A 237 18.70 33.03 -10.45
CA ILE A 237 19.22 31.65 -10.50
C ILE A 237 19.37 31.15 -11.94
N LEU A 238 18.42 31.48 -12.83
CA LEU A 238 18.41 31.05 -14.24
C LEU A 238 19.31 31.90 -15.16
N ALA A 239 19.84 33.02 -14.68
CA ALA A 239 20.71 33.91 -15.44
C ALA A 239 21.84 33.21 -16.23
N PRO A 240 22.53 32.18 -15.70
CA PRO A 240 23.61 31.49 -16.43
C PRO A 240 23.16 30.78 -17.71
N LEU A 241 21.88 30.41 -17.82
CA LEU A 241 21.31 29.80 -19.02
C LEU A 241 20.67 30.80 -19.94
N LEU A 242 19.92 31.75 -19.37
CA LEU A 242 19.16 32.71 -20.16
C LEU A 242 20.05 33.77 -20.82
N LEU A 243 21.22 34.06 -20.23
CA LEU A 243 22.19 35.02 -20.76
C LEU A 243 23.19 34.41 -21.76
N ARG A 244 23.19 33.09 -21.97
CA ARG A 244 24.06 32.39 -22.94
C ARG A 244 23.54 32.47 -24.39
N LYS A 245 22.95 33.60 -24.78
CA LYS A 245 22.63 33.89 -26.19
C LYS A 245 23.89 34.23 -26.97
#